data_AF-W2YJ92-F1
#
_entry.id   AF-W2YJ92-F1
#
_cell.length_a   1.000
_cell.length_b   1.000
_cell.length_c   1.000
_cell.angle_alpha   90.00
_cell.angle_beta   90.00
_cell.angle_gamma   90.00
#
_symmetry.space_group_name_H-M   'P 1'
#
loop_
_entity.id
_entity.type
_entity.pdbx_description
1 polymer ?
#
loop_
_entity_poly.entity_id
_entity_poly.type
_entity_poly.pdbx_seq_one_letter_code
_entity_poly.pdbx_strand_id
1 'polypeptide(L)'
;MLSWAKATNSGYNYQNKTFFSLSPSEVGLALELLDSRIPELSLTHSPNMNASEGDKNTKSLHISRSSGSDGNPLILIKVNHEGESVATLNVGEARVFKELLTYSLPRLLGYHSVLEGPLNVEGGTNGGFSQGGGNSYASGPNSGYRGSNNKPAGDWPF
;
A
#
# COMPACT_ATOMS: atom_id res chain seq x y z
N MET A 1 -3.91 -4.43 0.65
CA MET A 1 -4.52 -5.67 1.20
C MET A 1 -5.15 -6.44 0.05
N LEU A 2 -4.89 -7.73 -0.06
CA LEU A 2 -5.51 -8.62 -1.06
C LEU A 2 -6.58 -9.49 -0.39
N SER A 3 -7.65 -9.82 -1.11
CA SER A 3 -8.75 -10.64 -0.59
C SER A 3 -9.29 -11.62 -1.63
N TRP A 4 -9.54 -12.85 -1.21
CA TRP A 4 -10.18 -13.89 -2.02
C TRP A 4 -11.56 -14.21 -1.46
N ALA A 5 -12.51 -14.47 -2.36
CA ALA A 5 -13.85 -14.88 -2.02
C ALA A 5 -14.22 -16.10 -2.89
N LYS A 6 -14.83 -17.11 -2.27
CA LYS A 6 -15.25 -18.32 -2.99
C LYS A 6 -16.45 -17.99 -3.89
N ALA A 7 -16.41 -18.46 -5.13
CA ALA A 7 -17.55 -18.35 -6.05
C ALA A 7 -18.75 -19.18 -5.54
N THR A 8 -19.95 -18.67 -5.77
CA THR A 8 -21.23 -19.32 -5.51
C THR A 8 -22.07 -19.29 -6.79
N ASN A 9 -23.22 -19.96 -6.79
CA ASN A 9 -24.16 -19.92 -7.92
C ASN A 9 -24.72 -18.51 -8.22
N SER A 10 -24.56 -17.56 -7.29
CA SER A 10 -25.10 -16.20 -7.38
C SER A 10 -24.05 -15.09 -7.28
N GLY A 11 -22.75 -15.42 -7.37
CA GLY A 11 -21.66 -14.45 -7.28
C GLY A 11 -20.51 -14.95 -6.41
N TYR A 12 -20.10 -14.15 -5.42
CA TYR A 12 -19.01 -14.47 -4.52
C TYR A 12 -19.44 -14.36 -3.05
N ASN A 13 -19.01 -15.32 -2.22
CA ASN A 13 -19.23 -15.25 -0.78
C ASN A 13 -18.21 -14.31 -0.14
N TYR A 14 -18.63 -13.08 0.13
CA TYR A 14 -17.82 -12.05 0.78
C TYR A 14 -17.85 -12.09 2.32
N GLN A 15 -18.61 -13.00 2.93
CA GLN A 15 -18.62 -13.16 4.40
C GLN A 15 -17.39 -13.96 4.87
N ASN A 16 -17.00 -14.98 4.10
CA ASN A 16 -15.87 -15.85 4.40
C ASN A 16 -14.71 -15.59 3.42
N LYS A 17 -14.07 -14.42 3.55
CA LYS A 17 -12.91 -14.06 2.73
C LYS A 17 -11.60 -14.50 3.36
N THR A 18 -10.67 -14.90 2.51
CA THR A 18 -9.26 -15.01 2.90
C THR A 18 -8.56 -13.70 2.61
N PHE A 19 -7.90 -13.12 3.60
CA PHE A 19 -7.12 -11.90 3.46
C PHE A 19 -5.63 -12.18 3.55
N PHE A 20 -4.86 -11.48 2.72
CA PHE A 20 -3.40 -11.42 2.78
C PHE A 20 -2.93 -9.96 2.70
N SER A 21 -2.22 -9.49 3.71
CA SER A 21 -1.62 -8.15 3.72
C SER A 21 -0.30 -8.14 2.95
N LEU A 22 0.00 -7.04 2.27
CA LEU A 22 1.34 -6.80 1.72
C LEU A 22 1.89 -5.57 2.43
N SER A 23 3.04 -5.73 3.07
CA SER A 23 3.85 -4.62 3.57
C SER A 23 4.49 -3.84 2.40
N PRO A 24 4.98 -2.61 2.60
CA PRO A 24 5.63 -1.84 1.54
C PRO A 24 6.80 -2.60 0.88
N SER A 25 7.60 -3.31 1.66
CA SER A 25 8.72 -4.12 1.16
C SER A 25 8.23 -5.28 0.27
N GLU A 26 7.14 -5.94 0.67
CA GLU A 26 6.53 -7.02 -0.11
C GLU A 26 5.84 -6.52 -1.37
N VAL A 27 5.30 -5.29 -1.36
CA VAL A 27 4.86 -4.61 -2.58
C VAL A 27 6.04 -4.41 -3.53
N GLY A 28 7.21 -4.02 -3.02
CA GLY A 28 8.46 -3.96 -3.79
C GLY A 28 8.80 -5.30 -4.45
N LEU A 29 8.77 -6.41 -3.68
CA LEU A 29 9.01 -7.75 -4.22
C LEU A 29 7.97 -8.16 -5.28
N ALA A 30 6.70 -7.81 -5.09
CA ALA A 30 5.67 -8.06 -6.09
C ALA A 30 5.93 -7.28 -7.38
N LEU A 31 6.46 -6.05 -7.29
CA LEU A 31 6.87 -5.27 -8.47
C LEU A 31 8.08 -5.88 -9.17
N GLU A 32 9.11 -6.33 -8.44
CA GLU A 32 10.23 -7.09 -9.01
C GLU A 32 9.74 -8.32 -9.77
N LEU A 33 8.76 -9.03 -9.19
CA LEU A 33 8.09 -10.13 -9.87
C LEU A 33 7.42 -9.62 -11.12
N LEU A 34 6.52 -8.64 -11.08
CA LEU A 34 5.77 -8.13 -12.25
C LEU A 34 6.69 -7.57 -13.36
N ASP A 35 7.86 -7.07 -13.02
CA ASP A 35 8.90 -6.61 -13.96
C ASP A 35 9.71 -7.72 -14.62
N SER A 36 9.47 -8.97 -14.25
CA SER A 36 10.20 -10.15 -14.75
C SER A 36 11.63 -10.23 -14.26
N ARG A 37 11.93 -9.55 -13.15
CA ARG A 37 13.25 -9.60 -12.50
C ARG A 37 13.40 -10.81 -11.59
N ILE A 38 12.29 -11.31 -11.03
CA ILE A 38 12.21 -12.60 -10.33
C ILE A 38 11.09 -13.48 -10.93
N PRO A 39 11.29 -14.81 -11.00
CA PRO A 39 10.34 -15.73 -11.65
C PRO A 39 9.10 -16.02 -10.78
N GLU A 40 9.30 -16.07 -9.46
CA GLU A 40 8.28 -16.40 -8.48
C GLU A 40 8.52 -15.66 -7.16
N LEU A 41 7.47 -15.56 -6.35
CA LEU A 41 7.46 -14.94 -5.04
C LEU A 41 6.67 -15.82 -4.09
N SER A 42 7.20 -16.05 -2.89
CA SER A 42 6.49 -16.75 -1.81
C SER A 42 6.62 -15.95 -0.52
N LEU A 43 5.49 -15.63 0.10
CA LEU A 43 5.40 -14.89 1.35
C LEU A 43 4.63 -15.72 2.38
N THR A 44 5.10 -15.72 3.61
CA THR A 44 4.49 -16.50 4.70
C THR A 44 4.26 -15.61 5.90
N HIS A 45 3.01 -15.44 6.30
CA HIS A 45 2.59 -14.63 7.45
C HIS A 45 2.01 -15.53 8.53
N SER A 46 2.19 -15.14 9.78
CA SER A 46 1.48 -15.73 10.91
C SER A 46 1.22 -14.61 11.92
N PRO A 47 -0.02 -14.42 12.41
CA PRO A 47 -0.27 -13.49 13.50
C PRO A 47 0.41 -13.97 14.80
N ASN A 48 0.69 -15.26 14.90
CA ASN A 48 1.37 -15.89 16.02
C ASN A 48 2.82 -16.26 15.65
N MET A 49 3.53 -15.41 14.89
CA MET A 49 4.87 -15.74 14.37
C MET A 49 5.88 -16.13 15.45
N ASN A 50 5.69 -15.64 16.67
CA ASN A 50 6.56 -15.90 17.82
C ASN A 50 6.12 -17.12 18.67
N ALA A 51 5.01 -17.76 18.31
CA ALA A 51 4.54 -18.98 18.99
C ALA A 51 5.32 -20.21 18.54
N SER A 52 5.12 -21.33 19.23
CA SER A 52 5.66 -22.62 18.81
C SER A 52 5.12 -23.02 17.43
N GLU A 53 5.86 -23.80 16.64
CA GLU A 53 5.47 -24.15 15.26
C GLU A 53 4.06 -24.75 15.16
N GLY A 54 3.64 -25.55 16.15
CA GLY A 54 2.31 -26.16 16.18
C GLY A 54 1.17 -25.15 16.40
N ASP A 55 1.47 -23.98 16.95
CA ASP A 55 0.50 -22.94 17.30
C ASP A 55 0.47 -21.78 16.28
N LYS A 56 1.31 -21.85 15.24
CA LYS A 56 1.38 -20.83 14.20
C LYS A 56 0.19 -20.97 13.25
N ASN A 57 -0.65 -19.94 13.22
CA ASN A 57 -1.70 -19.82 12.21
C ASN A 57 -1.13 -19.25 10.91
N THR A 58 -0.56 -20.13 10.09
CA THR A 58 0.20 -19.74 8.91
C THR A 58 -0.70 -19.45 7.72
N LYS A 59 -0.41 -18.33 7.05
CA LYS A 59 -0.94 -17.95 5.73
C LYS A 59 0.21 -17.87 4.76
N SER A 60 0.11 -18.52 3.61
CA SER A 60 1.09 -18.37 2.54
C SER A 60 0.47 -17.77 1.29
N LEU A 61 1.22 -16.89 0.64
CA LEU A 61 0.91 -16.31 -0.66
C LEU A 61 2.02 -16.71 -1.61
N HIS A 62 1.66 -17.31 -2.74
CA HIS A 62 2.58 -17.65 -3.80
C HIS A 62 2.15 -16.99 -5.11
N ILE A 63 3.06 -16.26 -5.73
CA ILE A 63 2.86 -15.57 -7.00
C ILE A 63 3.86 -16.10 -8.01
N SER A 64 3.40 -16.50 -9.18
CA SER A 64 4.26 -17.01 -10.25
C SER A 64 3.74 -16.65 -11.63
N ARG A 65 4.63 -16.69 -12.61
CA ARG A 65 4.25 -16.59 -14.03
C ARG A 65 3.84 -17.95 -14.56
N SER A 66 2.83 -17.96 -15.42
CA SER A 66 2.46 -19.14 -16.20
C SER A 66 2.04 -18.73 -17.62
N SER A 67 1.92 -19.70 -18.50
CA SER A 67 1.40 -19.51 -19.86
C SER A 67 -0.09 -19.83 -19.89
N GLY A 68 -0.86 -18.93 -20.51
CA GLY A 68 -2.31 -19.03 -20.63
C GLY A 68 -2.70 -20.08 -21.66
N SER A 69 -3.96 -20.51 -21.63
CA SER A 69 -4.51 -21.39 -22.67
C SER A 69 -4.52 -20.74 -24.05
N ASP A 70 -4.47 -19.41 -24.10
CA ASP A 70 -4.35 -18.56 -25.28
C ASP A 70 -2.88 -18.29 -25.69
N GLY A 71 -1.90 -18.84 -24.96
CA GLY A 71 -0.48 -18.63 -25.18
C GLY A 71 0.07 -17.31 -24.62
N ASN A 72 -0.78 -16.45 -24.05
CA ASN A 72 -0.34 -15.20 -23.45
C ASN A 72 0.19 -15.43 -22.02
N PRO A 73 1.13 -14.61 -21.53
CA PRO A 73 1.56 -14.67 -20.13
C PRO A 73 0.40 -14.40 -19.17
N LEU A 74 0.33 -15.16 -18.07
CA LEU A 74 -0.54 -14.86 -16.94
C LEU A 74 0.25 -14.82 -15.64
N ILE A 75 -0.30 -14.10 -14.67
CA ILE A 75 0.18 -14.11 -13.29
C ILE A 75 -0.77 -14.96 -12.46
N LEU A 76 -0.24 -16.01 -11.85
CA LEU A 76 -0.94 -16.88 -10.93
C LEU A 76 -0.70 -16.40 -9.51
N ILE A 77 -1.78 -16.16 -8.76
CA ILE A 77 -1.72 -15.69 -7.37
C ILE A 77 -2.49 -16.70 -6.51
N LYS A 78 -1.76 -17.47 -5.71
CA LYS A 78 -2.30 -18.49 -4.81
C LYS A 78 -2.18 -18.03 -3.38
N VAL A 79 -3.27 -18.14 -2.63
CA VAL A 79 -3.24 -18.00 -1.16
C VAL A 79 -3.65 -19.33 -0.52
N ASN A 80 -2.91 -19.74 0.49
CA ASN A 80 -3.23 -20.92 1.29
C ASN A 80 -3.43 -20.50 2.75
N HIS A 81 -4.66 -20.63 3.21
CA HIS A 81 -5.08 -20.44 4.60
C HIS A 81 -6.43 -21.12 4.79
N GLU A 82 -6.49 -22.20 5.57
CA GLU A 82 -7.68 -23.07 5.75
C GLU A 82 -8.22 -23.71 4.45
N GLY A 83 -7.55 -23.45 3.33
CA GLY A 83 -7.87 -23.92 1.98
C GLY A 83 -7.04 -23.15 0.96
N GLU A 84 -6.87 -23.74 -0.23
CA GLU A 84 -6.21 -23.07 -1.36
C GLU A 84 -7.24 -22.22 -2.12
N SER A 85 -6.90 -20.96 -2.37
CA SER A 85 -7.63 -20.08 -3.29
C SER A 85 -6.68 -19.54 -4.34
N VAL A 86 -7.12 -19.53 -5.59
CA VAL A 86 -6.29 -19.16 -6.73
C VAL A 86 -6.99 -18.08 -7.54
N ALA A 87 -6.24 -17.05 -7.93
CA ALA A 87 -6.64 -16.05 -8.89
C ALA A 87 -5.61 -15.99 -10.01
N THR A 88 -6.05 -15.71 -11.23
CA THR A 88 -5.19 -15.49 -12.39
C THR A 88 -5.41 -14.09 -12.91
N LEU A 89 -4.33 -13.38 -13.20
CA LEU A 89 -4.36 -12.09 -13.89
C LEU A 89 -3.86 -12.29 -15.31
N ASN A 90 -4.65 -11.85 -16.30
CA ASN A 90 -4.17 -11.72 -17.67
C ASN A 90 -3.18 -10.55 -17.81
N VAL A 91 -2.58 -10.38 -18.99
CA VAL A 91 -1.58 -9.33 -19.25
C VAL A 91 -2.09 -7.91 -18.93
N GLY A 92 -3.35 -7.62 -19.26
CA GLY A 92 -3.96 -6.32 -18.99
C GLY A 92 -4.20 -6.08 -17.50
N GLU A 93 -4.75 -7.06 -16.80
CA GLU A 93 -4.96 -7.01 -15.34
C GLU A 93 -3.64 -6.90 -14.59
N ALA A 94 -2.63 -7.67 -15.00
CA ALA A 94 -1.29 -7.61 -14.43
C ALA A 94 -0.66 -6.22 -14.61
N ARG A 95 -0.88 -5.57 -15.77
CA ARG A 95 -0.41 -4.20 -16.00
C ARG A 95 -1.08 -3.21 -15.06
N VAL A 96 -2.41 -3.25 -14.94
CA VAL A 96 -3.15 -2.36 -14.03
C VAL A 96 -2.73 -2.59 -12.58
N PHE A 97 -2.58 -3.86 -12.18
CA PHE A 97 -2.13 -4.22 -10.84
C PHE A 97 -0.75 -3.64 -10.53
N LYS A 98 0.21 -3.74 -11.46
CA LYS A 98 1.54 -3.14 -11.33
C LYS A 98 1.44 -1.62 -11.10
N GLU A 99 0.70 -0.91 -11.95
CA GLU A 99 0.58 0.56 -11.84
C GLU A 99 -0.03 0.99 -10.50
N LEU A 100 -1.05 0.27 -10.02
CA LEU A 100 -1.67 0.54 -8.72
C LEU A 100 -0.69 0.31 -7.56
N LEU A 101 0.11 -0.76 -7.62
CA LEU A 101 1.15 -1.01 -6.63
C LEU A 101 2.22 0.09 -6.63
N THR A 102 2.73 0.47 -7.80
CA THR A 102 3.70 1.56 -7.95
C THR A 102 3.15 2.90 -7.44
N TYR A 103 1.91 3.24 -7.80
CA TYR A 103 1.23 4.45 -7.35
C TYR A 103 1.02 4.48 -5.82
N SER A 104 0.82 3.32 -5.21
CA SER A 104 0.56 3.22 -3.76
C SER A 104 1.82 3.38 -2.91
N LEU A 105 3.02 3.01 -3.41
CA LEU A 105 4.26 2.97 -2.62
C LEU A 105 4.61 4.29 -1.91
N PRO A 106 4.64 5.45 -2.60
CA PRO A 106 4.92 6.73 -1.95
C PRO A 106 3.89 7.09 -0.87
N ARG A 107 2.65 6.63 -1.02
CA ARG A 107 1.59 6.86 -0.03
C ARG A 107 1.75 5.95 1.20
N LEU A 108 2.07 4.67 0.96
CA LEU A 108 2.36 3.71 2.02
C LEU A 108 3.55 4.12 2.89
N LEU A 109 4.55 4.81 2.31
CA LEU A 109 5.74 5.31 3.01
C LEU A 109 5.60 6.74 3.54
N GLY A 110 4.45 7.39 3.32
CA GLY A 110 4.21 8.76 3.80
C GLY A 110 4.86 9.88 2.98
N TYR A 111 5.59 9.56 1.90
CA TYR A 111 6.29 10.56 1.07
C TYR A 111 5.36 11.54 0.35
N HIS A 112 4.10 11.14 0.09
CA HIS A 112 3.08 12.03 -0.45
C HIS A 112 2.89 13.31 0.38
N SER A 113 2.99 13.22 1.71
CA SER A 113 2.81 14.37 2.61
C SER A 113 3.88 15.46 2.43
N VAL A 114 5.04 15.08 1.91
CA VAL A 114 6.16 15.99 1.64
C VAL A 114 6.14 16.49 0.18
N LEU A 115 5.70 15.65 -0.76
CA LEU A 115 5.74 15.93 -2.18
C LEU A 115 4.52 16.71 -2.71
N GLU A 116 3.34 16.49 -2.14
CA GLU A 116 2.09 17.11 -2.62
C GLU A 116 1.89 18.54 -2.08
N GLY A 117 2.70 18.99 -1.12
CA GLY A 117 2.56 20.30 -0.48
C GLY A 117 1.21 20.47 0.25
N PRO A 118 0.97 21.60 0.95
CA PRO A 118 -0.37 21.92 1.42
C PRO A 118 -1.33 22.03 0.22
N LEU A 119 -2.53 21.45 0.34
CA LEU A 119 -3.57 21.55 -0.69
C LEU A 119 -3.88 23.03 -0.96
N ASN A 120 -3.42 23.53 -2.11
CA ASN A 120 -3.85 24.83 -2.61
C ASN A 120 -5.30 24.70 -3.09
N VAL A 121 -6.26 24.96 -2.20
CA VAL A 121 -7.67 25.09 -2.57
C VAL A 121 -7.84 26.42 -3.30
N GLU A 122 -7.65 26.42 -4.62
CA GLU A 122 -8.03 27.56 -5.46
C GLU A 122 -9.56 27.76 -5.36
N GLY A 123 -9.97 28.73 -4.56
CA GLY A 123 -11.37 29.08 -4.32
C GLY A 123 -11.74 29.36 -2.85
N GLY A 124 -10.84 29.10 -1.90
CA GLY A 124 -11.02 29.41 -0.49
C GLY A 124 -10.88 30.90 -0.19
N THR A 125 -11.90 31.69 -0.54
CA THR A 125 -12.00 33.10 -0.16
C THR A 125 -12.01 33.23 1.36
N ASN A 126 -10.99 33.88 1.94
CA ASN A 126 -10.94 34.37 3.33
C ASN A 126 -11.54 33.45 4.41
N GLY A 127 -10.77 32.48 4.90
CA GLY A 127 -11.11 31.73 6.10
C GLY A 127 -9.86 31.36 6.87
N GLY A 128 -9.48 32.18 7.85
CA GLY A 128 -8.37 31.90 8.74
C GLY A 128 -8.54 30.54 9.43
N PHE A 129 -7.52 29.70 9.36
CA PHE A 129 -7.45 28.49 10.16
C PHE A 129 -7.22 28.89 11.63
N SER A 130 -8.28 28.86 12.44
CA SER A 130 -8.15 28.92 13.89
C SER A 130 -7.69 27.55 14.38
N GLN A 131 -6.39 27.44 14.69
CA GLN A 131 -5.90 26.35 15.51
C GLN A 131 -6.27 26.68 16.96
N GLY A 132 -7.48 26.28 17.36
CA GLY A 132 -7.95 26.38 18.74
C GLY A 132 -7.33 25.28 19.61
N GLY A 133 -6.40 25.66 20.49
CA GLY A 133 -5.80 24.80 21.52
C GLY A 133 -5.04 25.66 22.53
N GLY A 134 -5.66 25.97 23.66
CA GLY A 134 -5.32 27.08 24.55
C GLY A 134 -3.94 27.09 25.20
N ASN A 135 -3.44 28.30 25.48
CA ASN A 135 -3.22 28.73 26.87
C ASN A 135 -3.06 30.26 26.94
N SER A 136 -3.65 30.84 27.97
CA SER A 136 -3.83 32.27 28.21
C SER A 136 -2.73 32.88 29.08
N TYR A 137 -1.88 33.75 28.55
CA TYR A 137 -1.20 34.81 29.33
C TYR A 137 -0.83 35.98 28.43
N ALA A 138 -1.16 37.18 28.90
CA ALA A 138 -0.97 38.45 28.22
C ALA A 138 0.43 39.06 28.45
N SER A 139 0.73 40.05 27.58
CA SER A 139 1.63 41.20 27.77
C SER A 139 3.12 41.06 27.40
N GLY A 140 3.50 41.82 26.37
CA GLY A 140 4.87 42.30 26.17
C GLY A 140 5.16 42.65 24.70
N PRO A 141 5.46 43.92 24.35
CA PRO A 141 5.95 44.25 23.02
C PRO A 141 7.46 44.01 23.00
N ASN A 142 7.95 43.14 22.13
CA ASN A 142 9.37 43.21 21.77
C ASN A 142 9.60 43.00 20.28
N SER A 143 10.19 44.04 19.71
CA SER A 143 10.76 44.13 18.39
C SER A 143 11.76 42.99 18.15
N GLY A 144 11.69 42.38 16.98
CA GLY A 144 12.63 41.34 16.58
C GLY A 144 12.37 40.89 15.16
N TYR A 145 13.10 41.48 14.23
CA TYR A 145 13.23 41.08 12.83
C TYR A 145 13.20 39.55 12.66
N ARG A 146 12.09 39.01 12.13
CA ARG A 146 12.06 37.66 11.56
C ARG A 146 12.18 37.78 10.05
N GLY A 147 13.41 37.65 9.57
CA GLY A 147 13.71 37.38 8.18
C GLY A 147 12.90 36.17 7.71
N SER A 148 12.18 36.38 6.61
CA SER A 148 11.49 35.37 5.84
C SER A 148 12.45 34.23 5.51
N ASN A 149 12.25 33.06 6.12
CA ASN A 149 12.88 31.82 5.69
C ASN A 149 11.80 30.97 5.00
N ASN A 150 11.37 31.42 3.82
CA ASN A 150 10.77 30.54 2.83
C ASN A 150 11.86 29.57 2.35
N LYS A 151 12.03 28.44 3.04
CA LYS A 151 12.76 27.32 2.45
C LYS A 151 11.82 26.60 1.48
N PRO A 152 12.17 26.47 0.19
CA PRO A 152 11.42 25.60 -0.71
C PRO A 152 11.57 24.15 -0.24
N ALA A 153 10.54 23.34 -0.49
CA ALA A 153 10.60 21.91 -0.29
C ALA A 153 11.72 21.33 -1.17
N GLY A 154 12.79 20.85 -0.54
CA GLY A 154 13.91 20.22 -1.22
C GLY A 154 15.26 20.55 -0.59
N ASP A 155 15.55 19.92 0.54
CA ASP A 155 16.94 19.68 0.95
C ASP A 155 16.96 18.35 1.72
N TRP A 156 17.38 17.28 1.04
CA TRP A 156 17.66 15.99 1.64
C TRP A 156 19.15 15.90 1.97
N PRO A 157 19.54 15.43 3.17
CA PRO A 157 20.93 15.19 3.49
C PRO A 157 21.31 13.78 3.03
N PHE A 158 22.20 13.70 2.05
CA PHE A 158 23.24 12.67 2.05
C PHE A 158 24.54 13.35 2.46
#